data_AF-A0AAW9TT51-F1
#
_entry.id   AF-A0AAW9TT51-F1
#
_cell.length_a   1.000
_cell.length_b   1.000
_cell.length_c   1.000
_cell.angle_alpha   90.00
_cell.angle_beta   90.00
_cell.angle_gamma   90.00
#
_symmetry.space_group_name_H-M   'P 1'
#
loop_
_entity.id
_entity.type
_entity.pdbx_description
1 polymer ?
#
loop_
_entity_poly.entity_id
_entity_poly.type
_entity_poly.pdbx_seq_one_letter_code
_entity_poly.pdbx_strand_id
1 'polypeptide(L)'
;MLPKDPESVRAAFLRWTRGDEAAADFLAEIAAIARLADDIVDEDENRQRNVCWLLVRTMTRLPVNPFFIRHAQALAPLINGVIVQWQLSDEWRSSRDALKRQFGFVMREAVGSIVTAVAAICGGYDHAKTTTEDFFELCHAGSRETVEDWIKD
;
A
#
# COMPACT_ATOMS: atom_id res chain seq x y z
N MET A 1 4.89 8.01 -3.23
CA MET A 1 4.41 6.64 -2.98
C MET A 1 4.34 5.73 -4.20
N LEU A 2 4.03 6.13 -5.44
CA LEU A 2 4.50 5.38 -6.62
C LEU A 2 4.79 6.41 -7.74
N PRO A 3 5.71 6.14 -8.67
CA PRO A 3 5.93 7.01 -9.83
C PRO A 3 4.64 7.27 -10.61
N LYS A 4 4.53 8.45 -11.22
CA LYS A 4 3.38 8.79 -12.05
C LYS A 4 3.32 8.00 -13.36
N ASP A 5 4.47 7.49 -13.81
CA ASP A 5 4.56 6.71 -15.04
C ASP A 5 3.99 5.29 -14.85
N PRO A 6 2.85 4.96 -15.48
CA PRO A 6 2.20 3.66 -15.30
C PRO A 6 3.04 2.49 -15.82
N GLU A 7 3.86 2.70 -16.85
CA GLU A 7 4.71 1.65 -17.43
C GLU A 7 5.81 1.24 -16.45
N SER A 8 6.51 2.23 -15.87
CA SER A 8 7.51 2.00 -14.82
C SER A 8 6.91 1.28 -13.60
N VAL A 9 5.70 1.67 -13.17
CA VAL A 9 5.01 1.02 -12.04
C VAL A 9 4.67 -0.44 -12.37
N ARG A 10 4.14 -0.70 -13.57
CA ARG A 10 3.83 -2.07 -14.01
C ARG A 10 5.08 -2.94 -14.10
N ALA A 11 6.18 -2.39 -14.63
CA ALA A 11 7.46 -3.07 -14.68
C ALA A 11 8.00 -3.41 -13.28
N ALA A 12 7.81 -2.52 -12.31
CA ALA A 12 8.17 -2.78 -10.92
C ALA A 12 7.33 -3.92 -10.32
N PHE A 13 6.01 -3.90 -10.49
CA PHE A 13 5.15 -4.98 -10.00
C PHE A 13 5.55 -6.34 -10.58
N LEU A 14 5.78 -6.43 -11.90
CA LEU A 14 6.21 -7.67 -12.54
C LEU A 14 7.57 -8.15 -12.04
N ARG A 15 8.51 -7.25 -11.77
CA ARG A 15 9.80 -7.59 -11.16
C ARG A 15 9.62 -8.14 -9.74
N TRP A 16 8.84 -7.46 -8.90
CA TRP A 16 8.57 -7.85 -7.51
C TRP A 16 7.84 -9.18 -7.40
N THR A 17 7.01 -9.51 -8.40
CA THR A 17 6.25 -10.76 -8.44
C THR A 17 6.93 -11.86 -9.26
N ARG A 18 8.18 -11.66 -9.70
CA ARG A 18 8.95 -12.60 -10.53
C ARG A 18 8.20 -13.02 -11.81
N GLY A 19 7.46 -12.09 -12.39
CA GLY A 19 6.68 -12.29 -13.61
C GLY A 19 5.30 -12.91 -13.39
N ASP A 20 4.87 -13.18 -12.16
CA ASP A 20 3.48 -13.59 -11.90
C ASP A 20 2.55 -12.40 -12.16
N GLU A 21 1.79 -12.47 -13.27
CA GLU A 21 0.87 -11.41 -13.69
C GLU A 21 -0.31 -11.26 -12.73
N ALA A 22 -0.85 -12.34 -12.18
CA ALA A 22 -1.98 -12.26 -11.26
C ALA A 22 -1.58 -11.59 -9.94
N ALA A 23 -0.36 -11.86 -9.47
CA ALA A 23 0.23 -11.17 -8.32
C ALA A 23 0.50 -9.69 -8.62
N ALA A 24 0.98 -9.37 -9.83
CA ALA A 24 1.23 -7.98 -10.23
C ALA A 24 -0.08 -7.19 -10.34
N ASP A 25 -1.13 -7.81 -10.89
CA ASP A 25 -2.47 -7.22 -10.94
C ASP A 25 -3.06 -7.06 -9.53
N PHE A 26 -2.78 -7.98 -8.61
CA PHE A 26 -3.16 -7.83 -7.20
C PHE A 26 -2.48 -6.60 -6.56
N LEU A 27 -1.17 -6.43 -6.73
CA LEU A 27 -0.45 -5.24 -6.26
C LEU A 27 -0.99 -3.95 -6.89
N ALA A 28 -1.36 -3.98 -8.17
CA ALA A 28 -1.97 -2.85 -8.85
C ALA A 28 -3.34 -2.48 -8.26
N GLU A 29 -4.18 -3.47 -7.92
CA GLU A 29 -5.45 -3.22 -7.24
C GLU A 29 -5.25 -2.66 -5.83
N ILE A 30 -4.31 -3.19 -5.04
CA ILE A 30 -3.97 -2.64 -3.71
C ILE A 30 -3.50 -1.19 -3.81
N ALA A 31 -2.59 -0.87 -4.74
CA ALA A 31 -2.10 0.48 -4.94
C ALA A 31 -3.18 1.45 -5.44
N ALA A 32 -4.17 0.97 -6.18
CA ALA A 32 -5.31 1.78 -6.61
C ALA A 32 -6.34 1.99 -5.49
N ILE A 33 -6.55 0.97 -4.65
CA ILE A 33 -7.40 1.06 -3.45
C ILE A 33 -6.83 2.06 -2.45
N ALA A 34 -5.52 1.99 -2.17
CA ALA A 34 -4.84 2.92 -1.26
C ALA A 34 -5.01 4.38 -1.73
N ARG A 35 -4.69 4.65 -3.02
CA ARG A 35 -4.87 5.99 -3.60
C ARG A 35 -6.31 6.49 -3.52
N LEU A 36 -7.29 5.65 -3.85
CA LEU A 36 -8.70 6.05 -3.73
C LEU A 36 -9.10 6.36 -2.29
N ALA A 37 -8.53 5.65 -1.31
CA ALA A 37 -8.83 5.89 0.08
C ALA A 37 -8.23 7.24 0.54
N ASP A 38 -6.99 7.57 0.13
CA ASP A 38 -6.39 8.89 0.32
C ASP A 38 -7.25 9.98 -0.35
N ASP A 39 -7.56 9.83 -1.65
CA ASP A 39 -8.35 10.80 -2.42
C ASP A 39 -9.73 11.08 -1.78
N ILE A 40 -10.37 10.09 -1.15
CA ILE A 40 -11.67 10.27 -0.47
C ILE A 40 -11.56 11.17 0.76
N VAL A 41 -10.44 11.06 1.49
CA VAL A 41 -10.16 11.81 2.72
C VAL A 41 -9.67 13.21 2.37
N ASP A 42 -8.71 13.31 1.44
CA ASP A 42 -7.98 14.55 1.12
C ASP A 42 -8.73 15.45 0.13
N GLU A 43 -9.58 14.88 -0.72
CA GLU A 43 -10.33 15.63 -1.74
C GLU A 43 -11.84 15.60 -1.49
N ASP A 44 -12.48 16.78 -1.54
CA ASP A 44 -13.95 16.87 -1.54
C ASP A 44 -14.55 16.61 -2.93
N GLU A 45 -13.79 16.90 -3.99
CA GLU A 45 -14.24 16.70 -5.36
C GLU A 45 -14.34 15.20 -5.69
N ASN A 46 -15.36 14.79 -6.42
CA ASN A 46 -15.54 13.40 -6.85
C ASN A 46 -15.66 12.35 -5.72
N ARG A 47 -15.80 12.75 -4.44
CA ARG A 47 -15.88 11.81 -3.30
C ARG A 47 -16.85 10.65 -3.51
N GLN A 48 -18.08 10.93 -3.96
CA GLN A 48 -19.06 9.87 -4.25
C GLN A 48 -18.56 8.89 -5.32
N ARG A 49 -17.96 9.41 -6.39
CA ARG A 49 -17.38 8.60 -7.47
C ARG A 49 -16.22 7.75 -6.95
N ASN A 50 -15.36 8.31 -6.10
CA ASN A 50 -14.21 7.61 -5.54
C ASN A 50 -14.66 6.49 -4.59
N VAL A 51 -15.68 6.73 -3.75
CA VAL A 51 -16.32 5.69 -2.92
C VAL A 51 -16.87 4.55 -3.80
N CYS A 52 -17.57 4.87 -4.88
CA CYS A 52 -18.06 3.84 -5.82
C CYS A 52 -16.91 3.00 -6.40
N TRP A 53 -15.80 3.63 -6.79
CA TRP A 53 -14.63 2.91 -7.30
C TRP A 53 -13.92 2.09 -6.23
N LEU A 54 -13.85 2.58 -4.99
CA LEU A 54 -13.32 1.82 -3.86
C LEU A 54 -14.14 0.55 -3.64
N LEU A 55 -15.48 0.66 -3.63
CA LEU A 55 -16.40 -0.49 -3.51
C LEU A 55 -16.25 -1.47 -4.68
N VAL A 56 -16.18 -0.98 -5.93
CA VAL A 56 -15.97 -1.85 -7.11
C VAL A 56 -14.67 -2.63 -6.97
N ARG A 57 -13.56 -1.96 -6.65
CA ARG A 57 -12.26 -2.64 -6.53
C ARG A 57 -12.26 -3.67 -5.41
N THR A 58 -12.76 -3.30 -4.22
CA THR A 58 -12.72 -4.17 -3.03
C THR A 58 -13.74 -5.32 -3.07
N MET A 59 -14.92 -5.11 -3.66
CA MET A 59 -16.01 -6.09 -3.64
C MET A 59 -16.13 -6.91 -4.92
N THR A 60 -15.63 -6.42 -6.07
CA THR A 60 -15.86 -7.10 -7.36
C THR A 60 -14.59 -7.42 -8.14
N ARG A 61 -13.47 -6.74 -7.89
CA ARG A 61 -12.19 -7.02 -8.58
C ARG A 61 -11.21 -7.81 -7.72
N LEU A 62 -10.90 -7.32 -6.53
CA LEU A 62 -9.96 -7.96 -5.62
C LEU A 62 -10.38 -9.41 -5.27
N PRO A 63 -11.66 -9.70 -4.97
CA PRO A 63 -12.08 -11.06 -4.58
C PRO A 63 -12.00 -12.09 -5.71
N VAL A 64 -11.93 -11.63 -6.97
CA VAL A 64 -11.83 -12.52 -8.14
C VAL A 64 -10.41 -12.59 -8.71
N ASN A 65 -9.45 -11.88 -8.12
CA ASN A 65 -8.05 -11.97 -8.53
C ASN A 65 -7.49 -13.38 -8.20
N PRO A 66 -6.92 -14.12 -9.17
CA PRO A 66 -6.47 -15.50 -8.95
C PRO A 66 -5.38 -15.64 -7.86
N PHE A 67 -4.48 -14.66 -7.75
CA PHE A 67 -3.43 -14.66 -6.73
C PHE A 67 -4.03 -14.44 -5.34
N PHE A 68 -4.96 -13.49 -5.21
CA PHE A 68 -5.65 -13.26 -3.94
C PHE A 68 -6.46 -14.48 -3.51
N ILE A 69 -7.22 -15.12 -4.41
CA ILE A 69 -7.96 -16.36 -4.10
C ILE A 69 -7.03 -17.44 -3.54
N ARG A 70 -5.87 -17.63 -4.17
CA ARG A 70 -4.90 -18.66 -3.76
C ARG A 70 -4.27 -18.37 -2.40
N HIS A 71 -4.08 -17.10 -2.06
CA HIS A 71 -3.31 -16.68 -0.88
C HIS A 71 -4.13 -15.89 0.16
N ALA A 72 -5.46 -15.90 0.05
CA ALA A 72 -6.35 -15.10 0.89
C ALA A 72 -6.14 -15.34 2.39
N GLN A 73 -5.86 -16.58 2.80
CA GLN A 73 -5.60 -16.92 4.20
C GLN A 73 -4.37 -16.20 4.78
N ALA A 74 -3.36 -15.91 3.96
CA ALA A 74 -2.18 -15.15 4.37
C ALA A 74 -2.39 -13.64 4.21
N LEU A 75 -3.03 -13.22 3.10
CA LEU A 75 -3.13 -11.82 2.72
C LEU A 75 -4.25 -11.06 3.44
N ALA A 76 -5.43 -11.66 3.64
CA ALA A 76 -6.56 -11.00 4.28
C ALA A 76 -6.26 -10.49 5.72
N PRO A 77 -5.69 -11.30 6.63
CA PRO A 77 -5.35 -10.78 7.97
C PRO A 77 -4.25 -9.71 7.93
N LEU A 78 -3.29 -9.82 7.01
CA LEU A 78 -2.26 -8.80 6.80
C LEU A 78 -2.89 -7.46 6.35
N ILE A 79 -3.76 -7.50 5.33
CA ILE A 79 -4.48 -6.32 4.83
C ILE A 79 -5.28 -5.66 5.96
N ASN A 80 -5.99 -6.46 6.76
CA ASN A 80 -6.73 -5.94 7.92
C ASN A 80 -5.80 -5.24 8.92
N GLY A 81 -4.63 -5.82 9.21
CA GLY A 81 -3.61 -5.19 10.06
C GLY A 81 -3.11 -3.86 9.50
N VAL A 82 -2.84 -3.80 8.20
CA VAL A 82 -2.43 -2.57 7.51
C VAL A 82 -3.50 -1.48 7.59
N ILE A 83 -4.77 -1.81 7.38
CA ILE A 83 -5.87 -0.83 7.49
C ILE A 83 -5.94 -0.24 8.90
N VAL A 84 -5.83 -1.09 9.93
CA VAL A 84 -5.82 -0.64 11.34
C VAL A 84 -4.61 0.26 11.61
N GLN A 85 -3.41 -0.12 11.16
CA GLN A 85 -2.21 0.69 11.33
C GLN A 85 -2.30 2.04 10.63
N TRP A 86 -2.87 2.05 9.43
CA TRP A 86 -3.05 3.27 8.66
C TRP A 86 -4.03 4.23 9.35
N GLN A 87 -5.19 3.75 9.81
CA GLN A 87 -6.11 4.57 10.61
C GLN A 87 -5.43 5.11 11.89
N LEU A 88 -4.73 4.25 12.63
CA LEU A 88 -4.02 4.66 13.84
C LEU A 88 -2.92 5.68 13.55
N SER A 89 -2.27 5.62 12.38
CA SER A 89 -1.25 6.59 12.01
C SER A 89 -1.82 8.01 11.97
N ASP A 90 -3.00 8.19 11.38
CA ASP A 90 -3.68 9.49 11.32
C ASP A 90 -4.13 9.96 12.71
N GLU A 91 -4.75 9.07 13.50
CA GLU A 91 -5.12 9.38 14.88
C GLU A 91 -3.90 9.76 15.75
N TRP A 92 -2.75 9.12 15.53
CA TRP A 92 -1.54 9.37 16.29
C TRP A 92 -0.78 10.62 15.85
N ARG A 93 -0.98 11.08 14.62
CA ARG A 93 -0.42 12.33 14.09
C ARG A 93 -0.74 13.52 15.01
N SER A 94 -2.00 13.60 15.43
CA SER A 94 -2.51 14.67 16.32
C SER A 94 -2.27 14.42 17.82
N SER A 95 -1.63 13.30 18.18
CA SER A 95 -1.40 12.96 19.58
C SER A 95 -0.48 13.95 20.27
N ARG A 96 -0.68 14.20 21.57
CA ARG A 96 0.27 14.99 22.39
C ARG A 96 1.53 14.21 22.74
N ASP A 97 1.49 12.87 22.64
CA ASP A 97 2.61 11.99 22.90
C ASP A 97 3.57 11.94 21.69
N ALA A 98 4.83 12.33 21.90
CA ALA A 98 5.85 12.33 20.87
C ALA A 98 6.18 10.94 20.33
N LEU A 99 6.13 9.91 21.19
CA LEU A 99 6.42 8.54 20.78
C LEU A 99 5.32 8.01 19.85
N LYS A 100 4.05 8.31 20.15
CA LYS A 100 2.93 7.98 19.25
C LYS A 100 3.09 8.63 17.88
N ARG A 101 3.49 9.90 17.82
CA ARG A 101 3.71 10.57 16.53
C ARG A 101 4.83 9.89 15.72
N GLN A 102 5.92 9.50 16.36
CA GLN A 102 7.01 8.76 15.69
C GLN A 102 6.55 7.41 15.14
N PHE A 103 5.81 6.61 15.93
CA PHE A 103 5.28 5.35 15.42
C PHE A 103 4.17 5.54 14.39
N GLY A 104 3.35 6.59 14.52
CA GLY A 104 2.33 6.94 13.52
C GLY A 104 2.97 7.19 12.16
N PHE A 105 4.06 7.97 12.12
CA PHE A 105 4.81 8.21 10.91
C PHE A 105 5.34 6.92 10.25
N VAL A 106 5.75 5.92 11.03
CA VAL A 106 6.15 4.61 10.49
C VAL A 106 4.93 3.79 10.05
N MET A 107 3.84 3.79 10.83
CA MET A 107 2.64 2.99 10.56
C MET A 107 1.90 3.42 9.30
N ARG A 108 2.01 4.69 8.87
CA ARG A 108 1.40 5.13 7.60
C ARG A 108 1.99 4.40 6.39
N GLU A 109 3.22 3.90 6.48
CA GLU A 109 3.91 3.14 5.43
C GLU A 109 3.56 1.64 5.44
N ALA A 110 2.63 1.21 6.30
CA ALA A 110 2.30 -0.20 6.51
C ALA A 110 1.87 -0.93 5.22
N VAL A 111 1.37 -0.22 4.19
CA VAL A 111 1.03 -0.81 2.89
C VAL A 111 2.22 -1.53 2.23
N GLY A 112 3.46 -1.09 2.49
CA GLY A 112 4.68 -1.76 2.00
C GLY A 112 4.86 -3.19 2.52
N SER A 113 4.23 -3.53 3.65
CA SER A 113 4.23 -4.90 4.17
C SER A 113 3.46 -5.88 3.27
N ILE A 114 2.46 -5.40 2.51
CA ILE A 114 1.73 -6.22 1.53
C ILE A 114 2.65 -6.57 0.36
N VAL A 115 3.41 -5.60 -0.15
CA VAL A 115 4.42 -5.85 -1.21
C VAL A 115 5.46 -6.86 -0.74
N THR A 116 5.93 -6.71 0.50
CA THR A 116 6.87 -7.64 1.14
C THR A 116 6.31 -9.06 1.20
N ALA A 117 5.05 -9.23 1.64
CA ALA A 117 4.41 -10.53 1.73
C ALA A 117 4.18 -11.17 0.36
N VAL A 118 3.76 -10.39 -0.64
CA VAL A 118 3.58 -10.86 -2.02
C VAL A 118 4.92 -11.33 -2.60
N ALA A 119 5.99 -10.56 -2.42
CA ALA A 119 7.32 -10.93 -2.85
C ALA A 119 7.80 -12.22 -2.16
N ALA A 120 7.52 -12.38 -0.86
CA ALA A 120 7.84 -13.61 -0.12
C ALA A 120 7.11 -14.83 -0.69
N ILE A 121 5.83 -14.69 -1.04
CA ILE A 121 5.04 -15.74 -1.69
C ILE A 121 5.63 -16.11 -3.06
N CYS A 122 6.02 -15.12 -3.86
CA CYS A 122 6.53 -15.34 -5.22
C CYS A 122 7.98 -15.89 -5.25
N GLY A 123 8.83 -15.48 -4.30
CA GLY A 123 10.27 -15.68 -4.39
C GLY A 123 11.00 -16.06 -3.11
N GLY A 124 10.29 -16.23 -1.98
CA GLY A 124 10.88 -16.55 -0.68
C GLY A 124 11.50 -15.34 0.04
N TYR A 125 12.13 -15.60 1.18
CA TYR A 125 12.60 -14.58 2.13
C TYR A 125 13.58 -13.57 1.52
N ASP A 126 14.63 -14.04 0.83
CA ASP A 126 15.65 -13.15 0.27
C ASP A 126 15.08 -12.23 -0.81
N HIS A 127 14.21 -12.77 -1.66
CA HIS A 127 13.52 -11.99 -2.69
C HIS A 127 12.59 -10.94 -2.06
N ALA A 128 11.90 -11.29 -0.97
CA ALA A 128 11.08 -10.34 -0.22
C ALA A 128 11.93 -9.19 0.30
N LYS A 129 13.06 -9.49 0.97
CA LYS A 129 13.98 -8.48 1.51
C LYS A 129 14.49 -7.52 0.43
N THR A 130 14.96 -8.03 -0.70
CA THR A 130 15.44 -7.18 -1.81
C THR A 130 14.32 -6.36 -2.44
N THR A 131 13.13 -6.94 -2.53
CA THR A 131 11.95 -6.27 -3.09
C THR A 131 11.46 -5.15 -2.18
N THR A 132 11.46 -5.35 -0.86
CA THR A 132 11.07 -4.30 0.10
C THR A 132 12.01 -3.09 0.02
N GLU A 133 13.31 -3.33 -0.14
CA GLU A 133 14.29 -2.25 -0.35
C GLU A 133 13.99 -1.49 -1.64
N ASP A 134 13.79 -2.19 -2.76
CA ASP A 134 13.48 -1.58 -4.05
C ASP A 134 12.15 -0.81 -4.04
N PHE A 135 11.14 -1.35 -3.35
CA PHE A 135 9.87 -0.67 -3.11
C PHE A 135 10.10 0.66 -2.37
N PHE A 136 10.85 0.63 -1.27
CA PHE A 136 11.13 1.85 -0.50
C PHE A 136 11.79 2.93 -1.38
N GLU A 137 12.86 2.56 -2.08
CA GLU A 137 13.59 3.46 -2.98
C GLU A 137 12.66 4.03 -4.07
N LEU A 138 11.84 3.19 -4.70
CA LEU A 138 10.91 3.62 -5.75
C LEU A 138 9.85 4.60 -5.22
N CYS A 139 9.30 4.33 -4.04
CA CYS A 139 8.23 5.11 -3.43
C CYS A 139 8.71 6.48 -2.91
N HIS A 140 9.97 6.54 -2.48
CA HIS A 140 10.58 7.67 -1.77
C HIS A 140 11.66 8.41 -2.55
N ALA A 141 11.99 8.01 -3.79
CA ALA A 141 12.99 8.68 -4.63
C ALA A 141 12.80 10.22 -4.75
N GLY A 142 11.55 10.70 -4.63
CA GLY A 142 11.20 12.12 -4.71
C GLY A 142 10.81 12.78 -3.38
N SER A 143 10.84 12.07 -2.25
CA SER A 143 10.41 12.60 -0.94
C SER A 143 11.54 12.51 0.08
N ARG A 144 11.69 13.56 0.89
CA ARG A 144 12.56 13.59 2.07
C ARG A 144 11.78 14.01 3.31
N GLU A 145 10.47 13.78 3.29
CA GLU A 145 9.58 14.14 4.38
C GLU A 145 10.07 13.51 5.69
N THR A 146 10.21 14.35 6.71
CA THR A 146 10.56 13.91 8.06
C THR A 146 9.30 13.79 8.92
N VAL A 147 9.44 13.16 10.09
CA VAL A 147 8.33 13.13 11.08
C VAL A 147 7.94 14.55 11.49
N GLU A 148 8.89 15.48 11.58
CA GLU A 148 8.63 16.88 11.91
C GLU A 148 7.87 17.62 10.81
N ASP A 149 8.03 17.24 9.54
CA ASP A 149 7.27 17.81 8.43
C ASP A 149 5.84 17.27 8.45
N TRP A 150 5.70 15.94 8.57
CA TRP A 150 4.40 15.28 8.62
C TRP A 150 3.51 15.76 9.77
N ILE A 151 4.06 16.09 10.93
CA ILE A 151 3.26 16.60 12.07
C ILE A 151 2.66 17.99 11.80
N LYS A 152 3.27 18.80 10.92
CA LYS A 152 2.84 20.18 10.67
C LYS A 152 1.74 20.31 9.63
N ASP A 153 1.73 19.37 8.68
CA ASP A 153 0.72 19.21 7.64
C ASP A 153 -0.60 18.68 8.23
#